data_AF-A0A0Q4PIT3-F1
#
_entry.id   AF-A0A0Q4PIT3-F1
#
_cell.length_a   1.000
_cell.length_b   1.000
_cell.length_c   1.000
_cell.angle_alpha   90.00
_cell.angle_beta   90.00
_cell.angle_gamma   90.00
#
_symmetry.space_group_name_H-M   'P 1'
#
loop_
_entity.id
_entity.type
_entity.pdbx_description
1 polymer ?
#
loop_
_entity_poly.entity_id
_entity_poly.type
_entity_poly.pdbx_seq_one_letter_code
_entity_poly.pdbx_strand_id
1 'polypeptide(L)'
;MATQVIQQRFSAQSPSPLSRRLTTLVLVVAIHVLILLLLLRIAPTMMSPPPGEKSPLVVDMLPADRVAPAAAPAKQVQRKAAAGSAASAPPTATVSPPPEVPPPPPVPADRSSDVWSKVIPMTGREFARAAITPGTRSAEGVGTGSATSDSGDGDAEADTGGGSGGGERLYAADWYRRPTHTELATYLPRRAQPGWGEVACRTIPNNQVTDCREIGQSARGSGLAGAVRQAAWQFRILPPRVGGRPLIGSWVRIRITYTDAGAAVE
;
A
#
# COMPACT_ATOMS: atom_id res chain seq x y z
N MET A 1 36.78 -37.23 -15.76
CA MET A 1 36.64 -37.93 -14.47
C MET A 1 36.58 -37.01 -13.24
N ALA A 2 36.43 -35.68 -13.39
CA ALA A 2 36.37 -34.74 -12.25
C ALA A 2 34.95 -34.38 -11.78
N THR A 3 33.92 -34.75 -12.55
CA THR A 3 32.52 -34.35 -12.31
C THR A 3 31.77 -35.26 -11.33
N GLN A 4 32.32 -36.43 -10.96
CA GLN A 4 31.65 -37.36 -10.03
C GLN A 4 31.90 -37.03 -8.55
N VAL A 5 32.91 -36.23 -8.21
CA VAL A 5 33.30 -35.98 -6.82
C VAL A 5 32.39 -34.96 -6.12
N ILE A 6 31.75 -34.05 -6.87
CA ILE A 6 30.91 -32.98 -6.30
C ILE A 6 29.52 -33.48 -5.90
N GLN A 7 28.97 -34.46 -6.64
CA GLN A 7 27.64 -35.01 -6.34
C GLN A 7 27.58 -35.84 -5.05
N GLN A 8 28.71 -36.39 -4.59
CA GLN A 8 28.72 -37.22 -3.38
C GLN A 8 28.64 -36.43 -2.08
N ARG A 9 28.83 -35.09 -2.10
CA ARG A 9 28.82 -34.28 -0.86
C ARG A 9 27.44 -33.77 -0.43
N PHE A 10 26.43 -33.83 -1.30
CA PHE A 10 25.07 -33.37 -0.98
C PHE A 10 24.16 -34.47 -0.39
N SER A 11 24.59 -35.73 -0.41
CA SER A 11 23.73 -36.88 -0.05
C SER A 11 23.72 -37.24 1.43
N ALA A 12 24.50 -36.55 2.27
CA ALA A 12 24.61 -36.84 3.70
C ALA A 12 23.85 -35.82 4.55
N GLN A 13 22.55 -35.64 4.30
CA GLN A 13 21.68 -35.03 5.29
C GLN A 13 21.41 -36.09 6.36
N SER A 14 22.29 -36.17 7.36
CA SER A 14 22.13 -37.06 8.50
C SER A 14 20.73 -36.87 9.09
N PRO A 15 19.94 -37.95 9.30
CA PRO A 15 18.65 -37.81 9.93
C PRO A 15 18.86 -37.17 11.30
N SER A 16 18.35 -35.93 11.47
CA SER A 16 18.41 -35.25 12.76
C SER A 16 17.78 -36.18 13.80
N PRO A 17 18.48 -36.46 14.93
CA PRO A 17 17.98 -37.39 15.91
C PRO A 17 16.60 -36.92 16.37
N LEU A 18 15.66 -37.85 16.52
CA LEU A 18 14.27 -37.59 16.92
C LEU A 18 14.17 -36.65 18.13
N SER A 19 15.13 -36.73 19.06
CA SER A 19 15.26 -35.84 20.21
C SER A 19 15.41 -34.36 19.83
N ARG A 20 16.14 -34.04 18.75
CA ARG A 20 16.33 -32.67 18.26
C ARG A 20 15.07 -32.11 17.58
N ARG A 21 14.26 -32.96 16.95
CA ARG A 21 12.97 -32.56 16.36
C ARG A 21 11.93 -32.31 17.45
N LEU A 22 11.90 -33.17 18.47
CA LEU A 22 11.07 -33.01 19.66
C LEU A 22 11.42 -31.74 20.44
N THR A 23 12.69 -31.42 20.66
CA THR A 23 13.08 -30.18 21.34
C THR A 23 12.70 -28.94 20.56
N THR A 24 12.88 -28.92 19.22
CA THR A 24 12.42 -27.79 18.41
C THR A 24 10.91 -27.64 18.45
N LEU A 25 10.15 -28.74 18.43
CA LEU A 25 8.68 -28.69 18.49
C LEU A 25 8.20 -28.17 19.84
N VAL A 26 8.76 -28.67 20.94
CA VAL A 26 8.43 -28.20 22.30
C VAL A 26 8.77 -26.71 22.47
N LEU A 27 9.92 -26.26 21.97
CA LEU A 27 10.32 -24.86 22.03
C LEU A 27 9.34 -23.96 21.27
N VAL A 28 8.94 -24.37 20.05
CA VAL A 28 7.98 -23.61 19.24
C VAL A 28 6.62 -23.54 19.94
N VAL A 29 6.12 -24.66 20.47
CA VAL A 29 4.85 -24.70 21.21
C VAL A 29 4.92 -23.80 22.45
N ALA A 30 6.01 -23.85 23.22
CA ALA A 30 6.20 -23.02 24.40
C ALA A 30 6.17 -21.51 24.06
N ILE A 31 6.81 -21.10 22.96
CA ILE A 31 6.79 -19.71 22.49
C ILE A 31 5.36 -19.27 22.13
N HIS A 32 4.60 -20.11 21.43
CA HIS A 32 3.21 -19.77 21.07
C HIS A 32 2.31 -19.66 22.29
N VAL A 33 2.45 -20.57 23.26
CA VAL A 33 1.71 -20.51 24.53
C VAL A 33 2.07 -19.25 25.32
N LEU A 34 3.35 -18.86 25.35
CA LEU A 34 3.79 -17.63 26.00
C LEU A 34 3.18 -16.38 25.33
N ILE A 35 3.17 -16.33 24.00
CA ILE A 35 2.57 -15.22 23.24
C ILE A 35 1.06 -15.15 23.52
N LEU A 36 0.34 -16.27 23.50
CA LEU A 36 -1.09 -16.31 23.83
C LEU A 36 -1.37 -15.83 25.25
N LEU A 37 -0.56 -16.25 26.23
CA LEU A 37 -0.67 -15.79 27.60
C LEU A 37 -0.41 -14.29 27.73
N LEU A 38 0.58 -13.77 27.01
CA LEU A 38 0.88 -12.34 26.99
C LEU A 38 -0.29 -11.55 26.40
N LEU A 39 -0.87 -12.03 25.29
CA LEU A 39 -2.04 -11.41 24.67
C LEU A 39 -3.26 -11.43 25.60
N LEU A 40 -3.53 -12.54 26.30
CA LEU A 40 -4.63 -12.61 27.28
C LEU A 40 -4.41 -11.70 28.49
N ARG A 41 -3.15 -11.48 28.92
CA ARG A 41 -2.82 -10.58 30.03
C ARG A 41 -2.94 -9.10 29.64
N ILE A 42 -2.68 -8.78 28.38
CA ILE A 42 -2.76 -7.41 27.84
C ILE A 42 -4.16 -7.10 27.32
N ALA A 43 -4.97 -8.12 27.01
CA ALA A 43 -6.32 -7.95 26.51
C ALA A 43 -7.13 -7.03 27.44
N PRO A 44 -7.47 -5.81 27.00
CA PRO A 44 -8.33 -4.93 27.78
C PRO A 44 -9.71 -5.59 27.87
N THR A 45 -10.31 -5.56 29.05
CA THR A 45 -11.70 -6.00 29.27
C THR A 45 -12.64 -5.02 28.59
N MET A 46 -12.70 -5.06 27.27
CA MET A 46 -13.64 -4.32 26.43
C MET A 46 -14.98 -5.06 26.47
N MET A 47 -15.64 -5.03 27.62
CA MET A 47 -17.08 -5.24 27.72
C MET A 47 -17.59 -4.49 28.95
N SER A 48 -17.43 -3.17 28.95
CA SER A 48 -18.29 -2.29 29.73
C SER A 48 -19.39 -1.80 28.78
N PRO A 49 -20.69 -2.05 29.04
CA PRO A 49 -21.75 -1.42 28.27
C PRO A 49 -21.62 0.11 28.36
N PRO A 50 -21.96 0.85 27.29
CA PRO A 50 -21.75 2.29 27.24
C PRO A 50 -22.50 2.98 28.39
N PRO A 51 -21.84 3.85 29.18
CA PRO A 51 -22.54 4.68 30.14
C PRO A 51 -23.48 5.62 29.38
N GLY A 52 -24.76 5.56 29.73
CA GLY A 52 -25.83 6.32 29.11
C GLY A 52 -25.56 7.82 29.04
N GLU A 53 -26.17 8.44 28.02
CA GLU A 53 -26.14 9.85 27.67
C GLU A 53 -26.05 10.76 28.91
N LYS A 54 -24.89 11.41 29.06
CA LYS A 54 -24.77 12.60 29.90
C LYS A 54 -24.93 13.80 28.97
N SER A 55 -26.05 14.48 29.12
CA SER A 55 -26.49 15.63 28.32
C SER A 55 -25.40 16.69 28.14
N PRO A 56 -25.28 17.33 26.96
CA PRO A 56 -24.37 18.45 26.77
C PRO A 56 -24.83 19.66 27.58
N LEU A 57 -23.88 20.25 28.32
CA LEU A 57 -24.01 21.49 29.07
C LEU A 57 -24.22 22.66 28.08
N VAL A 58 -25.44 23.19 28.02
CA VAL A 58 -25.72 24.43 27.26
C VAL A 58 -25.29 25.60 28.13
N VAL A 59 -24.15 26.21 27.78
CA VAL A 59 -23.73 27.50 28.36
C VAL A 59 -24.33 28.59 27.50
N ASP A 60 -25.40 29.21 28.00
CA ASP A 60 -25.97 30.42 27.43
C ASP A 60 -25.13 31.63 27.90
N MET A 61 -24.40 32.26 26.99
CA MET A 61 -23.66 33.49 27.28
C MET A 61 -24.47 34.69 26.78
N LEU A 62 -25.28 35.28 27.66
CA LEU A 62 -25.86 36.61 27.45
C LEU A 62 -24.82 37.70 27.78
N PRO A 63 -24.75 38.80 27.01
CA PRO A 63 -23.76 39.86 27.22
C PRO A 63 -23.99 40.61 28.53
N ALA A 64 -22.88 40.93 29.20
CA ALA A 64 -22.84 41.72 30.41
C ALA A 64 -23.24 43.17 30.12
N ASP A 65 -24.45 43.54 30.55
CA ASP A 65 -24.77 44.92 30.89
C ASP A 65 -25.65 44.93 32.14
N ARG A 66 -25.25 45.79 33.09
CA ARG A 66 -25.92 46.19 34.35
C ARG A 66 -25.42 45.53 35.65
N VAL A 67 -24.33 46.12 36.16
CA VAL A 67 -24.23 46.81 37.47
C VAL A 67 -24.90 46.13 38.68
N ALA A 68 -24.07 45.67 39.62
CA ALA A 68 -24.41 45.40 41.02
C ALA A 68 -24.71 46.72 41.78
N PRO A 69 -25.46 46.77 42.92
CA PRO A 69 -25.06 46.03 44.14
C PRO A 69 -26.20 45.55 45.09
N ALA A 70 -25.81 44.57 45.91
CA ALA A 70 -26.08 44.33 47.33
C ALA A 70 -27.45 44.59 48.00
N ALA A 71 -27.80 43.59 48.83
CA ALA A 71 -28.53 43.61 50.10
C ALA A 71 -30.08 43.41 50.10
N ALA A 72 -30.48 42.45 50.96
CA ALA A 72 -31.82 41.95 51.29
C ALA A 72 -32.74 43.01 51.97
N PRO A 73 -34.02 42.75 52.39
CA PRO A 73 -34.74 41.47 52.49
C PRO A 73 -36.26 41.47 52.11
N ALA A 74 -36.81 40.25 52.10
CA ALA A 74 -38.18 39.80 52.46
C ALA A 74 -39.39 40.77 52.37
N LYS A 75 -40.44 40.36 51.65
CA LYS A 75 -41.73 39.96 52.26
C LYS A 75 -42.69 39.34 51.24
N GLN A 76 -43.29 38.20 51.66
CA GLN A 76 -44.69 37.79 51.56
C GLN A 76 -45.52 38.37 50.37
N VAL A 77 -46.24 37.58 49.59
CA VAL A 77 -47.51 36.96 50.00
C VAL A 77 -47.92 35.90 48.95
N GLN A 78 -48.27 34.71 49.45
CA GLN A 78 -49.35 33.79 49.04
C GLN A 78 -49.80 33.85 47.55
N ARG A 79 -49.57 32.83 46.72
CA ARG A 79 -50.41 31.60 46.58
C ARG A 79 -51.90 31.85 46.88
N LYS A 80 -52.90 31.51 46.07
CA LYS A 80 -53.06 30.74 44.85
C LYS A 80 -54.57 30.67 44.63
N ALA A 81 -55.08 31.00 43.44
CA ALA A 81 -56.39 30.56 42.94
C ALA A 81 -56.27 30.64 41.41
N ALA A 82 -56.10 29.51 40.72
CA ALA A 82 -57.14 28.58 40.28
C ALA A 82 -57.80 29.03 38.97
N ALA A 83 -58.13 28.02 38.15
CA ALA A 83 -58.60 28.09 36.77
C ALA A 83 -57.48 28.50 35.78
N GLY A 84 -57.27 27.82 34.66
CA GLY A 84 -58.08 26.83 33.98
C GLY A 84 -57.89 27.06 32.49
N SER A 85 -57.78 25.96 31.75
CA SER A 85 -58.01 25.87 30.31
C SER A 85 -56.91 26.35 29.35
N ALA A 86 -56.34 25.35 28.68
CA ALA A 86 -56.24 25.21 27.22
C ALA A 86 -55.44 26.26 26.41
N ALA A 87 -54.32 25.79 25.85
CA ALA A 87 -53.74 26.08 24.52
C ALA A 87 -52.24 25.76 24.58
N SER A 88 -51.54 25.20 23.60
CA SER A 88 -51.85 24.55 22.33
C SER A 88 -50.57 23.73 22.05
N ALA A 89 -50.67 22.44 21.81
CA ALA A 89 -49.50 21.63 21.50
C ALA A 89 -49.02 21.96 20.06
N PRO A 90 -47.75 22.34 19.85
CA PRO A 90 -47.20 22.41 18.49
C PRO A 90 -47.06 20.99 17.92
N PRO A 91 -47.34 20.79 16.62
CA PRO A 91 -47.42 19.45 16.04
C PRO A 91 -46.04 18.79 16.04
N THR A 92 -46.00 17.54 16.49
CA THR A 92 -44.84 16.67 16.34
C THR A 92 -44.62 16.46 14.84
N ALA A 93 -43.51 16.98 14.33
CA ALA A 93 -43.06 16.67 12.98
C ALA A 93 -42.74 15.17 12.92
N THR A 94 -43.59 14.41 12.25
CA THR A 94 -43.30 13.04 11.80
C THR A 94 -42.09 13.09 10.88
N VAL A 95 -40.97 12.58 11.35
CA VAL A 95 -39.80 12.29 10.51
C VAL A 95 -40.20 11.19 9.53
N SER A 96 -40.14 11.52 8.24
CA SER A 96 -40.34 10.56 7.16
C SER A 96 -39.20 9.53 7.18
N PRO A 97 -39.46 8.23 6.99
CA PRO A 97 -38.39 7.24 6.89
C PRO A 97 -37.50 7.54 5.66
N PRO A 98 -36.19 7.21 5.74
CA PRO A 98 -35.28 7.37 4.61
C PRO A 98 -35.73 6.51 3.42
N PRO A 99 -35.52 6.97 2.18
CA PRO A 99 -35.87 6.20 0.99
C PRO A 99 -35.03 4.93 0.92
N GLU A 100 -35.71 3.80 0.73
CA GLU A 100 -35.10 2.50 0.42
C GLU A 100 -34.27 2.63 -0.87
N VAL A 101 -32.96 2.36 -0.79
CA VAL A 101 -32.10 2.29 -1.96
C VAL A 101 -32.37 0.95 -2.64
N PRO A 102 -32.76 0.91 -3.93
CA PRO A 102 -32.98 -0.36 -4.62
C PRO A 102 -31.67 -1.17 -4.69
N PRO A 103 -31.75 -2.51 -4.59
CA PRO A 103 -30.57 -3.36 -4.70
C PRO A 103 -29.89 -3.18 -6.06
N PRO A 104 -28.55 -3.25 -6.13
CA PRO A 104 -27.83 -3.15 -7.39
C PRO A 104 -28.27 -4.28 -8.34
N PRO A 105 -28.31 -4.03 -9.66
CA PRO A 105 -28.66 -5.05 -10.63
C PRO A 105 -27.69 -6.25 -10.54
N PRO A 106 -28.17 -7.48 -10.79
CA PRO A 106 -27.31 -8.65 -10.80
C PRO A 106 -26.23 -8.47 -11.89
N VAL A 107 -24.99 -8.45 -11.46
CA VAL A 107 -23.82 -8.48 -12.34
C VAL A 107 -23.90 -9.80 -13.13
N PRO A 108 -23.82 -9.79 -14.47
CA PRO A 108 -23.72 -11.02 -15.23
C PRO A 108 -22.53 -11.83 -14.70
N ALA A 109 -22.77 -13.07 -14.31
CA ALA A 109 -21.70 -14.01 -14.04
C ALA A 109 -20.95 -14.24 -15.35
N ASP A 110 -19.86 -13.51 -15.57
CA ASP A 110 -18.93 -13.80 -16.63
C ASP A 110 -18.45 -15.23 -16.45
N ARG A 111 -18.88 -16.09 -17.38
CA ARG A 111 -18.35 -17.44 -17.54
C ARG A 111 -16.91 -17.31 -18.03
N SER A 112 -15.96 -17.11 -17.13
CA SER A 112 -14.54 -17.49 -17.27
C SER A 112 -13.70 -16.95 -16.12
N SER A 113 -14.02 -17.35 -14.90
CA SER A 113 -13.04 -17.37 -13.80
C SER A 113 -12.20 -18.64 -13.79
N ASP A 114 -12.05 -19.31 -14.94
CA ASP A 114 -11.11 -20.42 -15.09
C ASP A 114 -9.70 -19.85 -15.12
N VAL A 115 -9.10 -19.75 -13.93
CA VAL A 115 -7.69 -19.44 -13.68
C VAL A 115 -6.78 -20.27 -14.61
N TRP A 116 -7.24 -21.46 -15.00
CA TRP A 116 -6.59 -22.40 -15.92
C TRP A 116 -6.46 -21.91 -17.37
N SER A 117 -7.29 -20.97 -17.82
CA SER A 117 -7.19 -20.41 -19.18
C SER A 117 -6.12 -19.32 -19.31
N LYS A 118 -5.55 -18.84 -18.20
CA LYS A 118 -4.39 -17.92 -18.15
C LYS A 118 -3.05 -18.64 -17.96
N VAL A 119 -3.05 -19.97 -17.85
CA VAL A 119 -1.83 -20.77 -17.71
C VAL A 119 -1.47 -21.34 -19.07
N ILE A 120 -0.30 -20.99 -19.59
CA ILE A 120 0.24 -21.61 -20.81
C ILE A 120 0.62 -23.05 -20.45
N PRO A 121 0.00 -24.10 -21.04
CA PRO A 121 0.43 -25.47 -20.82
C PRO A 121 1.78 -25.68 -21.51
N MET A 122 2.84 -25.85 -20.73
CA MET A 122 4.17 -26.26 -21.23
C MET A 122 4.46 -27.69 -20.82
N THR A 123 5.03 -28.46 -21.75
CA THR A 123 5.56 -29.80 -21.47
C THR A 123 6.87 -29.69 -20.68
N GLY A 124 7.22 -30.71 -19.90
CA GLY A 124 8.48 -30.71 -19.12
C GLY A 124 9.74 -30.49 -19.96
N ARG A 125 9.69 -30.83 -21.25
CA ARG A 125 10.79 -30.59 -22.21
C ARG A 125 10.89 -29.13 -22.64
N GLU A 126 9.77 -28.42 -22.75
CA GLU A 126 9.76 -26.98 -23.03
C GLU A 126 10.24 -26.20 -21.82
N PHE A 127 9.88 -26.63 -20.61
CA PHE A 127 10.39 -26.03 -19.37
C PHE A 127 11.92 -26.16 -19.26
N ALA A 128 12.46 -27.32 -19.63
CA ALA A 128 13.91 -27.55 -19.66
C ALA A 128 14.65 -26.71 -20.72
N ARG A 129 13.99 -26.34 -21.82
CA ARG A 129 14.56 -25.49 -22.88
C ARG A 129 14.51 -24.00 -22.54
N ALA A 130 13.50 -23.58 -21.79
CA ALA A 130 13.38 -22.21 -21.28
C ALA A 130 14.28 -21.95 -20.05
N ALA A 131 14.85 -23.00 -19.45
CA ALA A 131 15.79 -22.87 -18.35
C ALA A 131 17.11 -22.24 -18.82
N ILE A 132 17.28 -20.95 -18.55
CA ILE A 132 18.54 -20.23 -18.78
C ILE A 132 19.55 -20.70 -17.72
N THR A 133 20.31 -21.74 -18.02
CA THR A 133 21.51 -22.10 -17.24
C THR A 133 22.54 -20.99 -17.38
N PRO A 134 23.03 -20.38 -16.29
CA PRO A 134 24.13 -19.42 -16.36
C PRO A 134 25.40 -20.18 -16.77
N GLY A 135 25.84 -20.06 -18.02
CA GLY A 135 27.17 -20.56 -18.41
C GLY A 135 27.37 -21.01 -19.85
N THR A 136 26.34 -21.24 -20.66
CA THR A 136 26.54 -21.67 -22.06
C THR A 136 25.59 -20.92 -22.98
N ARG A 137 26.06 -19.80 -23.53
CA ARG A 137 25.45 -19.19 -24.71
C ARG A 137 25.76 -20.12 -25.89
N SER A 138 24.80 -20.96 -26.28
CA SER A 138 24.72 -21.38 -27.67
C SER A 138 24.23 -20.18 -28.46
N ALA A 139 25.12 -19.63 -29.29
CA ALA A 139 24.74 -18.77 -30.38
C ALA A 139 23.74 -19.53 -31.24
N GLU A 140 22.57 -18.93 -31.48
CA GLU A 140 21.83 -18.93 -32.74
C GLU A 140 20.57 -18.08 -32.53
N GLY A 141 20.42 -17.00 -33.31
CA GLY A 141 19.22 -16.16 -33.26
C GLY A 141 19.48 -14.66 -33.27
N VAL A 142 20.29 -14.17 -34.22
CA VAL A 142 20.36 -12.76 -34.58
C VAL A 142 19.05 -12.39 -35.29
N GLY A 143 18.14 -11.73 -34.58
CA GLY A 143 17.01 -11.01 -35.16
C GLY A 143 17.41 -9.56 -35.39
N THR A 144 17.77 -9.23 -36.63
CA THR A 144 17.94 -7.86 -37.11
C THR A 144 16.61 -7.11 -37.06
N GLY A 145 16.46 -6.22 -36.08
CA GLY A 145 15.41 -5.20 -36.04
C GLY A 145 16.04 -3.84 -36.27
N SER A 146 15.93 -3.34 -37.50
CA SER A 146 16.38 -2.02 -37.93
C SER A 146 15.55 -0.95 -37.21
N ALA A 147 16.17 -0.17 -36.32
CA ALA A 147 15.56 1.03 -35.78
C ALA A 147 15.81 2.17 -36.78
N THR A 148 14.86 2.36 -37.70
CA THR A 148 14.71 3.63 -38.41
C THR A 148 14.00 4.58 -37.47
N SER A 149 14.75 5.51 -36.89
CA SER A 149 14.19 6.65 -36.15
C SER A 149 13.47 7.56 -37.13
N ASP A 150 12.15 7.58 -37.06
CA ASP A 150 11.32 8.66 -37.60
C ASP A 150 10.68 9.42 -36.44
N SER A 151 10.62 10.74 -36.59
CA SER A 151 10.29 11.70 -35.56
C SER A 151 8.78 11.96 -35.50
N GLY A 152 8.17 11.99 -34.31
CA GLY A 152 6.83 12.55 -34.15
C GLY A 152 6.05 12.06 -32.92
N ASP A 153 5.67 13.04 -32.09
CA ASP A 153 4.64 13.04 -31.04
C ASP A 153 4.86 12.32 -29.70
N GLY A 154 4.66 13.10 -28.63
CA GLY A 154 4.98 12.79 -27.24
C GLY A 154 4.01 11.83 -26.56
N ASP A 155 3.97 10.60 -27.04
CA ASP A 155 3.36 9.49 -26.33
C ASP A 155 4.39 8.81 -25.42
N ALA A 156 4.05 8.68 -24.13
CA ALA A 156 4.92 8.02 -23.16
C ALA A 156 5.18 6.56 -23.60
N GLU A 157 6.45 6.24 -23.87
CA GLU A 157 6.93 4.88 -24.18
C GLU A 157 6.44 3.89 -23.11
N ALA A 158 5.53 3.00 -23.52
CA ALA A 158 5.00 1.94 -22.68
C ALA A 158 5.80 0.66 -22.92
N ASP A 159 6.60 0.27 -21.95
CA ASP A 159 7.40 -0.93 -22.04
C ASP A 159 6.53 -2.15 -21.73
N THR A 160 6.33 -3.01 -22.73
CA THR A 160 5.36 -4.13 -22.64
C THR A 160 5.97 -5.35 -21.93
N GLY A 161 7.22 -5.28 -21.49
CA GLY A 161 8.00 -6.41 -20.97
C GLY A 161 8.46 -6.25 -19.52
N GLY A 162 7.59 -5.88 -18.58
CA GLY A 162 7.99 -5.78 -17.18
C GLY A 162 6.95 -5.16 -16.26
N GLY A 163 5.68 -5.53 -16.40
CA GLY A 163 4.60 -4.97 -15.58
C GLY A 163 4.86 -5.14 -14.07
N SER A 164 4.24 -4.26 -13.27
CA SER A 164 4.31 -4.17 -11.79
C SER A 164 3.78 -5.41 -11.01
N GLY A 165 4.02 -6.62 -11.51
CA GLY A 165 3.50 -7.88 -11.00
C GLY A 165 2.03 -8.17 -11.37
N GLY A 166 1.36 -7.30 -12.14
CA GLY A 166 -0.09 -7.39 -12.42
C GLY A 166 -0.52 -7.35 -13.88
N GLY A 167 0.40 -7.33 -14.85
CA GLY A 167 0.05 -7.28 -16.29
C GLY A 167 -0.46 -5.93 -16.80
N GLU A 168 -0.56 -4.92 -15.95
CA GLU A 168 -0.84 -3.53 -16.36
C GLU A 168 0.36 -2.91 -17.08
N ARG A 169 0.07 -1.98 -18.02
CA ARG A 169 1.09 -1.27 -18.79
C ARG A 169 1.96 -0.43 -17.85
N LEU A 170 3.27 -0.53 -18.04
CA LEU A 170 4.26 0.22 -17.29
C LEU A 170 4.85 1.32 -18.18
N TYR A 171 4.63 2.58 -17.82
CA TYR A 171 5.14 3.73 -18.55
C TYR A 171 6.48 4.19 -17.97
N ALA A 172 7.35 4.80 -18.77
CA ALA A 172 8.50 5.52 -18.21
C ALA A 172 8.01 6.72 -17.36
N ALA A 173 8.69 6.99 -16.24
CA ALA A 173 8.34 8.12 -15.39
C ALA A 173 8.91 9.43 -15.93
N ASP A 174 8.03 10.42 -16.15
CA ASP A 174 8.43 11.79 -16.47
C ASP A 174 8.53 12.64 -15.20
N TRP A 175 9.55 13.49 -15.09
CA TRP A 175 9.83 14.22 -13.86
C TRP A 175 9.23 15.62 -13.85
N TYR A 176 8.48 15.94 -12.80
CA TYR A 176 8.07 17.33 -12.51
C TYR A 176 9.18 18.03 -11.74
N ARG A 177 9.73 17.34 -10.74
CA ARG A 177 10.94 17.74 -10.02
C ARG A 177 11.74 16.48 -9.71
N ARG A 178 12.97 16.45 -10.21
CA ARG A 178 13.91 15.37 -9.86
C ARG A 178 14.34 15.52 -8.40
N PRO A 179 14.43 14.41 -7.64
CA PRO A 179 14.97 14.42 -6.30
C PRO A 179 16.46 14.79 -6.32
N THR A 180 16.92 15.44 -5.27
CA THR A 180 18.33 15.80 -5.12
C THR A 180 19.13 14.61 -4.58
N HIS A 181 20.45 14.65 -4.75
CA HIS A 181 21.31 13.58 -4.24
C HIS A 181 21.21 13.44 -2.72
N THR A 182 21.16 14.56 -1.99
CA THR A 182 21.04 14.58 -0.52
C THR A 182 19.70 14.01 -0.04
N GLU A 183 18.61 14.31 -0.75
CA GLU A 183 17.29 13.72 -0.54
C GLU A 183 17.34 12.18 -0.64
N LEU A 184 18.01 11.65 -1.68
CA LEU A 184 18.13 10.20 -1.90
C LEU A 184 19.15 9.52 -0.98
N ALA A 185 20.22 10.20 -0.59
CA ALA A 185 21.34 9.62 0.16
C ALA A 185 20.92 9.11 1.54
N THR A 186 19.88 9.71 2.14
CA THR A 186 19.37 9.33 3.47
C THR A 186 18.74 7.93 3.48
N TYR A 187 18.33 7.42 2.31
CA TYR A 187 17.69 6.12 2.15
C TYR A 187 18.66 5.01 1.73
N LEU A 188 19.91 5.36 1.42
CA LEU A 188 20.91 4.38 1.02
C LEU A 188 21.33 3.48 2.19
N PRO A 189 21.57 2.17 1.95
CA PRO A 189 22.14 1.30 2.97
C PRO A 189 23.56 1.77 3.33
N ARG A 190 23.97 1.53 4.59
CA ARG A 190 25.26 2.00 5.16
C ARG A 190 26.52 1.66 4.35
N ARG A 191 26.47 0.62 3.52
CA ARG A 191 27.57 0.19 2.64
C ARG A 191 27.06 0.00 1.20
N ALA A 192 26.24 0.94 0.73
CA ALA A 192 25.77 0.94 -0.65
C ALA A 192 26.96 0.97 -1.60
N GLN A 193 26.90 0.12 -2.63
CA GLN A 193 27.81 0.18 -3.76
C GLN A 193 27.14 0.94 -4.91
N PRO A 194 27.91 1.56 -5.83
CA PRO A 194 27.37 2.12 -7.05
C PRO A 194 26.53 1.11 -7.82
N GLY A 195 25.46 1.58 -8.45
CA GLY A 195 24.49 0.72 -9.10
C GLY A 195 23.16 1.42 -9.31
N TRP A 196 22.14 0.68 -9.72
CA TRP A 196 20.81 1.24 -9.95
C TRP A 196 19.75 0.51 -9.12
N GLY A 197 18.71 1.24 -8.77
CA GLY A 197 17.49 0.72 -8.17
C GLY A 197 16.29 1.15 -9.00
N GLU A 198 15.35 0.23 -9.22
CA GLU A 198 14.19 0.46 -10.06
C GLU A 198 12.91 0.05 -9.32
N VAL A 199 11.92 0.94 -9.35
CA VAL A 199 10.62 0.74 -8.72
C VAL A 199 9.50 1.05 -9.72
N ALA A 200 8.42 0.29 -9.63
CA ALA A 200 7.15 0.61 -10.28
C ALA A 200 6.24 1.27 -9.25
N CYS A 201 5.78 2.49 -9.51
CA CYS A 201 4.86 3.21 -8.63
C CYS A 201 3.58 3.59 -9.37
N ARG A 202 2.51 3.81 -8.61
CA ARG A 202 1.22 4.25 -9.13
C ARG A 202 1.09 5.77 -9.02
N THR A 203 0.71 6.44 -10.09
CA THR A 203 0.55 7.90 -10.11
C THR A 203 -0.70 8.35 -9.35
N ILE A 204 -0.59 9.44 -8.60
CA ILE A 204 -1.71 10.07 -7.87
C ILE A 204 -1.77 11.57 -8.17
N PRO A 205 -2.88 12.26 -7.83
CA PRO A 205 -2.99 13.70 -8.04
C PRO A 205 -1.84 14.49 -7.38
N ASN A 206 -1.63 15.72 -7.86
CA ASN A 206 -0.55 16.62 -7.41
C ASN A 206 0.87 16.11 -7.74
N ASN A 207 1.02 15.41 -8.88
CA ASN A 207 2.28 14.88 -9.38
C ASN A 207 3.01 14.02 -8.35
N GLN A 208 2.28 13.17 -7.62
CA GLN A 208 2.86 12.28 -6.60
C GLN A 208 2.69 10.82 -7.03
N VAL A 209 3.34 9.92 -6.29
CA VAL A 209 3.23 8.49 -6.50
C VAL A 209 2.93 7.74 -5.20
N THR A 210 2.26 6.61 -5.32
CA THR A 210 1.90 5.69 -4.23
C THR A 210 2.11 4.23 -4.67
N ASP A 211 1.91 3.28 -3.76
CA ASP A 211 1.89 1.84 -4.04
C ASP A 211 3.15 1.33 -4.76
N CYS A 212 4.32 1.88 -4.39
CA CYS A 212 5.59 1.56 -5.02
C CYS A 212 6.06 0.12 -4.74
N ARG A 213 6.47 -0.58 -5.79
CA ARG A 213 6.99 -1.96 -5.79
C ARG A 213 8.39 -2.00 -6.37
N GLU A 214 9.25 -2.81 -5.78
CA GLU A 214 10.61 -3.03 -6.26
C GLU A 214 10.57 -3.98 -7.46
N ILE A 215 11.06 -3.53 -8.62
CA ILE A 215 11.03 -4.32 -9.87
C ILE A 215 12.42 -4.70 -10.37
N GLY A 216 13.47 -3.98 -9.96
CA GLY A 216 14.82 -4.30 -10.37
C GLY A 216 15.90 -3.56 -9.57
N GLN A 217 17.11 -4.12 -9.58
CA GLN A 217 18.32 -3.50 -9.04
C GLN A 217 19.57 -4.10 -9.68
N SER A 218 20.67 -3.35 -9.71
CA SER A 218 21.93 -3.78 -10.34
C SER A 218 22.51 -5.08 -9.77
N ALA A 219 22.57 -5.18 -8.44
CA ALA A 219 23.06 -6.35 -7.73
C ALA A 219 21.98 -6.83 -6.75
N ARG A 220 21.60 -8.11 -6.82
CA ARG A 220 20.60 -8.69 -5.90
C ARG A 220 21.07 -8.52 -4.45
N GLY A 221 20.18 -8.01 -3.60
CA GLY A 221 20.48 -7.77 -2.19
C GLY A 221 21.24 -6.48 -1.88
N SER A 222 21.52 -5.63 -2.88
CA SER A 222 22.16 -4.31 -2.67
C SER A 222 21.30 -3.30 -1.89
N GLY A 223 20.00 -3.54 -1.75
CA GLY A 223 19.06 -2.62 -1.11
C GLY A 223 18.74 -1.34 -1.90
N LEU A 224 19.24 -1.20 -3.14
CA LEU A 224 19.06 0.04 -3.92
C LEU A 224 17.60 0.27 -4.33
N ALA A 225 16.88 -0.77 -4.79
CA ALA A 225 15.45 -0.64 -5.11
C ALA A 225 14.63 -0.26 -3.86
N GLY A 226 14.96 -0.86 -2.71
CA GLY A 226 14.36 -0.52 -1.42
C GLY A 226 14.61 0.94 -1.03
N ALA A 227 15.82 1.45 -1.23
CA ALA A 227 16.15 2.86 -0.99
C ALA A 227 15.29 3.79 -1.85
N VAL A 228 15.13 3.48 -3.14
CA VAL A 228 14.27 4.24 -4.05
C VAL A 228 12.81 4.19 -3.61
N ARG A 229 12.30 3.01 -3.21
CA ARG A 229 10.93 2.84 -2.71
C ARG A 229 10.68 3.67 -1.45
N GLN A 230 11.64 3.69 -0.52
CA GLN A 230 11.53 4.49 0.70
C GLN A 230 11.61 6.00 0.43
N ALA A 231 12.31 6.41 -0.62
CA ALA A 231 12.36 7.79 -1.08
C ALA A 231 11.16 8.18 -1.96
N ALA A 232 10.29 7.25 -2.37
CA ALA A 232 9.30 7.55 -3.40
C ALA A 232 8.25 8.60 -3.01
N TRP A 233 7.95 8.77 -1.72
CA TRP A 233 6.95 9.73 -1.23
C TRP A 233 7.32 11.20 -1.51
N GLN A 234 8.59 11.49 -1.73
CA GLN A 234 9.10 12.85 -2.02
C GLN A 234 9.25 13.11 -3.52
N PHE A 235 9.06 12.09 -4.37
CA PHE A 235 9.18 12.22 -5.81
C PHE A 235 8.01 13.01 -6.39
N ARG A 236 8.33 13.87 -7.37
CA ARG A 236 7.33 14.61 -8.13
C ARG A 236 7.38 14.21 -9.59
N ILE A 237 6.40 13.43 -10.02
CA ILE A 237 6.36 12.77 -11.33
C ILE A 237 5.12 13.25 -12.08
N LEU A 238 5.29 13.60 -13.37
CA LEU A 238 4.18 13.88 -14.26
C LEU A 238 3.49 12.55 -14.59
N PRO A 239 2.18 12.43 -14.34
CA PRO A 239 1.43 11.27 -14.80
C PRO A 239 1.50 11.18 -16.34
N PRO A 240 1.62 9.96 -16.90
CA PRO A 240 1.51 9.73 -18.33
C PRO A 240 0.24 10.38 -18.88
N ARG A 241 0.31 10.92 -20.10
CA ARG A 241 -0.84 11.52 -20.78
C ARG A 241 -1.19 10.68 -22.00
N VAL A 242 -2.48 10.41 -22.18
CA VAL A 242 -3.02 9.78 -23.39
C VAL A 242 -4.18 10.66 -23.84
N GLY A 243 -4.13 11.15 -25.09
CA GLY A 243 -5.12 12.10 -25.61
C GLY A 243 -5.19 13.40 -24.79
N GLY A 244 -4.04 13.87 -24.28
CA GLY A 244 -3.92 15.15 -23.54
C GLY A 244 -4.44 15.13 -22.10
N ARG A 245 -5.01 14.03 -21.61
CA ARG A 245 -5.50 13.89 -20.22
C ARG A 245 -4.47 13.15 -19.36
N PRO A 246 -4.17 13.59 -18.12
CA PRO A 246 -3.29 12.87 -17.20
C PRO A 246 -3.95 11.57 -16.71
N LEU A 247 -3.23 10.45 -16.80
CA LEU A 247 -3.70 9.15 -16.34
C LEU A 247 -3.32 8.96 -14.88
N ILE A 248 -4.23 9.29 -13.99
CA ILE A 248 -4.11 9.01 -12.55
C ILE A 248 -4.36 7.52 -12.31
N GLY A 249 -3.57 6.91 -11.43
CA GLY A 249 -3.66 5.49 -11.12
C GLY A 249 -2.90 4.59 -12.10
N SER A 250 -2.12 5.17 -13.02
CA SER A 250 -1.27 4.43 -13.96
C SER A 250 0.05 4.03 -13.31
N TRP A 251 0.63 2.91 -13.75
CA TRP A 251 1.93 2.46 -13.30
C TRP A 251 3.06 3.14 -14.09
N VAL A 252 4.02 3.70 -13.35
CA VAL A 252 5.23 4.32 -13.89
C VAL A 252 6.48 3.63 -13.35
N ARG A 253 7.48 3.48 -14.20
CA ARG A 253 8.80 2.93 -13.88
C ARG A 253 9.75 4.06 -13.56
N ILE A 254 10.38 3.96 -12.39
CA ILE A 254 11.32 4.96 -11.89
C ILE A 254 12.65 4.25 -11.67
N ARG A 255 13.69 4.72 -12.36
CA ARG A 255 15.05 4.20 -12.24
C ARG A 255 15.97 5.28 -11.70
N ILE A 256 16.71 4.93 -10.64
CA ILE A 256 17.69 5.81 -10.01
C ILE A 256 19.04 5.11 -10.05
N THR A 257 20.03 5.78 -10.63
CA THR A 257 21.41 5.30 -10.77
C THR A 257 22.30 6.01 -9.75
N TYR A 258 22.83 5.27 -8.80
CA TYR A 258 23.79 5.75 -7.80
C TYR A 258 25.22 5.54 -8.30
N THR A 259 26.01 6.61 -8.29
CA THR A 259 27.43 6.63 -8.64
C THR A 259 28.26 7.15 -7.46
N ASP A 260 29.59 7.01 -7.52
CA ASP A 260 30.48 7.58 -6.50
C ASP A 260 30.39 9.11 -6.40
N ALA A 261 29.97 9.77 -7.49
CA ALA A 261 29.73 11.21 -7.54
C ALA A 261 28.32 11.63 -7.08
N GLY A 262 27.41 10.66 -6.89
CA GLY A 262 26.05 10.88 -6.42
C GLY A 262 24.97 10.13 -7.20
N ALA A 263 23.71 10.42 -6.92
CA ALA A 263 22.55 9.79 -7.54
C ALA A 263 22.10 10.56 -8.78
N ALA A 264 22.03 9.87 -9.92
CA ALA A 264 21.47 10.31 -11.18
C ALA A 264 20.08 9.68 -11.38
N VAL A 265 19.20 10.45 -12.00
CA VAL A 265 17.81 10.08 -12.26
C VAL A 265 17.65 9.93 -13.77
N GLU A 266 17.26 8.75 -14.22
CA GLU A 266 17.00 8.42 -15.63
C GLU A 266 15.50 8.43 -15.93
#